data_AF-A0A4Q2LKK3-F1
#
_entry.id   AF-A0A4Q2LKK3-F1
#
_cell.length_a   1.000
_cell.length_b   1.000
_cell.length_c   1.000
_cell.angle_alpha   90.00
_cell.angle_beta   90.00
_cell.angle_gamma   90.00
#
_symmetry.space_group_name_H-M   'P 1'
#
loop_
_entity.id
_entity.type
_entity.pdbx_description
1 polymer ?
#
loop_
_entity_poly.entity_id
_entity_poly.type
_entity_poly.pdbx_seq_one_letter_code
_entity_poly.pdbx_strand_id
1 'polypeptide(L)'
;MVMKSYSIDLEVEINARKNPESVYFDSIEVPYREEFAVQKDAFIPLTSTHVKAGIDDDASWISCTILYDGEVVATHRSRGDGAKAVCEKTFRLGPG
;
A
#
# COMPACT_ATOMS: atom_id res chain seq x y z
N MET A 1 -25.22 -0.75 -14.49
CA MET A 1 -23.83 -1.08 -14.85
C MET A 1 -22.95 -0.42 -13.81
N VAL A 2 -22.23 -1.18 -12.99
CA VAL A 2 -21.26 -0.61 -12.06
C VAL A 2 -20.01 -0.31 -12.89
N MET A 3 -19.64 0.96 -13.04
CA MET A 3 -18.36 1.31 -13.67
C MET A 3 -17.26 0.79 -12.75
N LYS A 4 -16.55 -0.27 -13.19
CA LYS A 4 -15.34 -0.72 -12.54
C LYS A 4 -14.24 0.26 -12.92
N SER A 5 -13.57 0.82 -11.93
CA SER A 5 -12.39 1.64 -12.15
C SER A 5 -11.15 0.77 -11.93
N TYR A 6 -10.08 1.07 -12.66
CA TYR A 6 -8.81 0.38 -12.52
C TYR A 6 -7.74 1.31 -11.96
N SER A 7 -6.71 0.71 -11.37
CA SER A 7 -5.41 1.35 -11.17
C SER A 7 -4.37 0.54 -11.93
N ILE A 8 -3.27 1.20 -12.26
CA ILE A 8 -2.13 0.58 -12.94
C ILE A 8 -0.91 0.55 -12.02
N ASP A 9 0.06 -0.30 -12.34
CA ASP A 9 1.35 -0.41 -11.66
C ASP A 9 1.21 -0.58 -10.13
N LEU A 10 0.32 -1.46 -9.66
CA LEU A 10 0.22 -1.73 -8.23
C LEU A 10 1.45 -2.51 -7.76
N GLU A 11 2.12 -1.94 -6.78
CA GLU A 11 3.29 -2.50 -6.13
C GLU A 11 3.10 -2.41 -4.63
N VAL A 12 3.14 -3.55 -3.95
CA VAL A 12 3.05 -3.65 -2.49
C VAL A 12 4.25 -4.42 -1.98
N GLU A 13 4.98 -3.83 -1.04
CA GLU A 13 6.11 -4.46 -0.37
C GLU A 13 5.87 -4.46 1.15
N ILE A 14 5.85 -5.66 1.73
CA ILE A 14 5.77 -5.90 3.16
C ILE A 14 7.13 -6.38 3.66
N ASN A 15 7.95 -5.45 4.14
CA ASN A 15 9.27 -5.76 4.65
C ASN A 15 9.14 -6.23 6.10
N ALA A 16 8.94 -7.54 6.27
CA ALA A 16 8.95 -8.20 7.56
C ALA A 16 10.33 -8.82 7.86
N ARG A 17 10.66 -8.92 9.15
CA ARG A 17 11.91 -9.55 9.61
C ARG A 17 11.95 -11.05 9.29
N LYS A 18 10.78 -11.69 9.29
CA LYS A 18 10.60 -13.07 8.83
C LYS A 18 9.54 -13.06 7.74
N ASN A 19 9.81 -13.77 6.66
CA ASN A 19 8.90 -13.94 5.53
C ASN A 19 8.40 -12.59 4.97
N PRO A 20 9.28 -11.76 4.40
CA PRO A 20 8.82 -10.59 3.65
C PRO A 20 7.97 -11.04 2.47
N GLU A 21 6.96 -10.24 2.14
CA GLU A 21 6.02 -10.52 1.05
C GLU A 21 5.97 -9.33 0.11
N SER A 22 5.75 -9.59 -1.17
CA SER A 22 5.50 -8.56 -2.16
C SER A 22 4.47 -9.00 -3.18
N VAL A 23 3.74 -8.02 -3.70
CA VAL A 23 2.70 -8.22 -4.70
C VAL A 23 2.87 -7.17 -5.77
N TYR A 24 2.78 -7.62 -7.02
CA TYR A 24 2.88 -6.78 -8.19
C TYR A 24 1.77 -7.14 -9.18
N PHE A 25 1.04 -6.11 -9.63
CA PHE A 25 0.02 -6.24 -10.65
C PHE A 25 0.11 -5.07 -11.62
N ASP A 26 0.12 -5.37 -12.93
CA ASP A 26 0.09 -4.35 -13.98
C ASP A 26 -1.21 -3.54 -13.95
N SER A 27 -2.33 -4.19 -13.59
CA SER A 27 -3.62 -3.55 -13.40
C SER A 27 -4.46 -4.26 -12.34
N ILE A 28 -5.27 -3.49 -11.60
CA ILE A 28 -6.15 -3.98 -10.55
C ILE A 28 -7.48 -3.23 -10.55
N GLU A 29 -8.56 -3.93 -10.20
CA GLU A 29 -9.86 -3.30 -9.95
C GLU A 29 -9.82 -2.54 -8.61
N VAL A 30 -10.31 -1.30 -8.61
CA VAL A 30 -10.42 -0.48 -7.38
C VAL A 30 -11.86 -0.37 -6.87
N PRO A 31 -12.08 -0.30 -5.54
CA PRO A 31 -11.06 -0.31 -4.48
C PRO A 31 -10.45 -1.71 -4.29
N TYR A 32 -9.13 -1.76 -4.25
CA TYR A 32 -8.38 -2.97 -3.93
C TYR A 32 -8.07 -3.00 -2.43
N ARG A 33 -8.17 -4.18 -1.83
CA ARG A 33 -7.84 -4.42 -0.43
C ARG A 33 -7.22 -5.80 -0.29
N GLU A 34 -6.06 -5.85 0.34
CA GLU A 34 -5.36 -7.09 0.68
C GLU A 34 -4.84 -7.01 2.12
N GLU A 35 -4.81 -8.15 2.81
CA GLU A 35 -4.36 -8.26 4.20
C GLU A 35 -3.13 -9.15 4.25
N PHE A 36 -2.07 -8.65 4.90
CA PHE A 36 -0.81 -9.37 5.07
C PHE A 36 -0.58 -9.65 6.56
N ALA A 37 -0.35 -10.92 6.90
CA ALA A 37 -0.19 -11.36 8.28
C ALA A 37 1.29 -11.47 8.64
N VAL A 38 1.79 -10.54 9.47
CA VAL A 38 3.19 -10.55 9.92
C VAL A 38 3.31 -11.22 11.29
N GLN A 39 4.17 -12.24 11.40
CA GLN A 39 4.43 -12.92 12.67
C GLN A 39 5.15 -12.00 13.67
N LYS A 40 4.61 -11.86 14.88
CA LYS A 40 5.12 -10.96 15.94
C LYS A 40 6.23 -11.59 16.82
N ASP A 41 6.82 -12.69 16.38
CA ASP A 41 7.79 -13.48 17.17
C ASP A 41 9.24 -12.97 17.07
N ALA A 42 9.43 -11.78 16.48
CA ALA A 42 10.72 -11.14 16.34
C ALA A 42 10.71 -9.72 16.92
N PHE A 43 11.85 -9.29 17.44
CA PHE A 43 12.05 -7.91 17.87
C PHE A 43 11.99 -6.99 16.63
N ILE A 44 10.97 -6.14 16.57
CA ILE A 44 10.51 -5.39 15.38
C ILE A 44 10.16 -6.34 14.22
N PRO A 45 8.95 -6.92 14.20
CA PRO A 45 8.58 -7.94 13.22
C PRO A 45 8.32 -7.34 11.82
N LEU A 46 7.84 -6.10 11.75
CA LEU A 46 7.62 -5.35 10.51
C LEU A 46 8.57 -4.14 10.51
N THR A 47 9.38 -3.96 9.46
CA THR A 47 10.38 -2.90 9.37
C THR A 47 9.93 -1.77 8.45
N SER A 48 9.28 -2.08 7.34
CA SER A 48 8.60 -1.09 6.50
C SER A 48 7.48 -1.69 5.66
N THR A 49 6.58 -0.83 5.23
CA THR A 49 5.57 -1.13 4.23
C THR A 49 5.62 -0.04 3.17
N HIS A 50 5.64 -0.45 1.90
CA HIS A 50 5.58 0.44 0.74
C HIS A 50 4.42 0.02 -0.14
N VAL A 51 3.62 0.99 -0.57
CA VAL A 51 2.51 0.80 -1.52
C VAL A 51 2.60 1.89 -2.57
N LYS A 52 2.56 1.48 -3.84
CA LYS A 52 2.53 2.39 -4.97
C LYS A 52 1.46 1.94 -5.95
N ALA A 53 0.70 2.90 -6.46
CA ALA A 53 -0.32 2.67 -7.48
C ALA A 53 -0.50 3.92 -8.34
N GLY A 54 -0.73 3.74 -9.64
CA GLY A 54 -1.05 4.80 -10.60
C GLY A 54 -2.54 4.84 -10.97
N ILE A 55 -3.03 6.00 -11.40
CA ILE A 55 -4.35 6.11 -12.02
C ILE A 55 -4.36 5.40 -13.38
N ASP A 56 -5.48 4.73 -13.68
CA ASP A 56 -5.87 4.43 -15.05
C ASP A 56 -6.41 5.70 -15.74
N ASP A 57 -6.47 5.72 -17.07
CA ASP A 57 -6.78 6.92 -17.88
C ASP A 57 -8.15 7.56 -17.55
N ASP A 58 -9.07 6.78 -16.99
CA ASP A 58 -10.43 7.22 -16.63
C ASP A 58 -10.54 7.81 -15.20
N ALA A 59 -9.47 7.82 -14.41
CA ALA A 59 -9.49 8.26 -13.01
C ALA A 59 -8.88 9.66 -12.80
N SER A 60 -9.58 10.53 -12.06
CA SER A 60 -9.08 11.91 -11.75
C SER A 60 -8.18 11.99 -10.52
N TRP A 61 -8.14 10.92 -9.71
CA TRP A 61 -7.33 10.83 -8.50
C TRP A 61 -7.15 9.38 -8.05
N ILE A 62 -6.10 9.15 -7.27
CA ILE A 62 -5.82 7.89 -6.60
C ILE A 62 -5.39 8.12 -5.16
N SER A 63 -5.70 7.18 -4.28
CA SER A 63 -5.21 7.19 -2.90
C SER A 63 -4.87 5.79 -2.44
N CYS A 64 -3.80 5.69 -1.65
CA CYS A 64 -3.47 4.51 -0.87
C CYS A 64 -3.62 4.83 0.62
N THR A 65 -3.88 3.79 1.42
CA THR A 65 -3.94 3.88 2.88
C THR A 65 -3.38 2.59 3.45
N ILE A 66 -2.45 2.70 4.40
CA ILE A 66 -1.90 1.56 5.13
C ILE A 66 -2.50 1.57 6.53
N LEU A 67 -3.12 0.45 6.91
CA LEU A 67 -3.57 0.18 8.26
C LEU A 67 -2.62 -0.84 8.90
N TYR A 68 -2.19 -0.57 10.13
CA TYR A 68 -1.41 -1.50 10.94
C TYR A 68 -2.14 -1.75 12.27
N ASP A 69 -2.47 -3.01 12.55
CA ASP A 69 -3.30 -3.39 13.72
C ASP A 69 -4.60 -2.55 13.84
N GLY A 70 -5.20 -2.18 12.70
CA GLY A 70 -6.44 -1.38 12.62
C GLY A 70 -6.25 0.14 12.62
N GLU A 71 -5.04 0.63 12.91
CA GLU A 71 -4.72 2.06 12.94
C GLU A 71 -4.17 2.54 11.60
N VAL A 72 -4.63 3.71 11.13
CA VAL A 72 -4.09 4.33 9.92
C VAL A 72 -2.69 4.88 10.21
N VAL A 73 -1.68 4.29 9.57
CA VAL A 73 -0.26 4.66 9.79
C VAL A 73 0.34 5.44 8.63
N ALA A 74 -0.28 5.39 7.46
CA ALA A 74 0.08 6.20 6.30
C ALA A 74 -1.12 6.37 5.36
N THR A 75 -1.24 7.54 4.74
CA THR A 75 -2.22 7.83 3.69
C THR A 75 -1.58 8.79 2.72
N HIS A 76 -1.76 8.54 1.43
CA HIS A 76 -1.35 9.46 0.39
C HIS A 76 -2.42 9.51 -0.69
N ARG A 77 -2.68 10.72 -1.17
CA ARG A 77 -3.65 10.99 -2.23
C ARG A 77 -3.02 11.88 -3.28
N SER A 78 -3.16 11.48 -4.54
CA SER A 78 -2.63 12.18 -5.70
C SER A 78 -3.74 12.45 -6.71
N ARG A 79 -3.62 13.53 -7.49
CA ARG A 79 -4.63 13.97 -8.48
C ARG A 79 -3.96 14.49 -9.75
N GLY A 80 -4.68 14.42 -10.86
CA GLY A 80 -4.22 14.87 -12.18
C GLY A 80 -3.74 13.73 -13.08
N ASP A 81 -3.45 14.05 -14.33
CA ASP A 81 -3.08 13.07 -15.36
C ASP A 81 -1.80 12.31 -14.98
N GLY A 82 -1.82 10.98 -15.11
CA GLY A 82 -0.74 10.11 -14.66
C GLY A 82 -0.45 10.15 -13.14
N ALA A 83 -1.35 10.65 -12.30
CA ALA A 83 -1.18 10.69 -10.86
C ALA A 83 -0.79 9.33 -10.26
N LYS A 84 0.20 9.35 -9.36
CA LYS A 84 0.63 8.16 -8.59
C LYS A 84 0.46 8.40 -7.11
N ALA A 85 -0.14 7.44 -6.41
CA ALA A 85 -0.16 7.41 -4.96
C ALA A 85 0.98 6.53 -4.44
N VAL A 86 1.77 7.05 -3.50
CA VAL A 86 2.84 6.34 -2.81
C VAL A 86 2.62 6.46 -1.30
N CYS A 87 2.38 5.34 -0.63
CA CYS A 87 2.26 5.25 0.82
C CYS A 87 3.44 4.48 1.37
N GLU A 88 4.16 5.08 2.31
CA GLU A 88 5.26 4.42 2.97
C GLU A 88 5.11 4.57 4.48
N LYS A 89 5.36 3.47 5.20
CA LYS A 89 5.57 3.51 6.64
C LYS A 89 6.83 2.74 6.99
N THR A 90 7.83 3.44 7.49
CA THR A 90 8.96 2.80 8.18
C THR A 90 8.65 2.66 9.67
N PHE A 91 8.86 1.47 10.20
CA PHE A 91 8.72 1.15 11.62
C PHE A 91 10.12 1.11 12.24
N ARG A 92 10.47 2.16 12.96
CA ARG A 92 11.72 2.26 13.71
C ARG A 92 11.42 2.26 15.20
N LEU A 93 12.35 1.78 16.01
CA LEU A 93 12.36 2.11 17.43
C LEU A 93 12.81 3.57 17.59
N GLY A 94 11.97 4.38 18.23
CA GLY A 94 12.41 5.64 18.82
C GLY A 94 13.11 5.40 20.16
N PRO A 95 13.92 6.35 20.65
CA PRO A 95 14.41 6.29 22.03
C PRO A 95 13.21 6.36 23.00
N GLY A 96 13.33 5.70 24.16
CA GLY A 96 12.43 5.94 25.28
C GLY A 96 12.53 7.36 25.81
#